data_AF-A0AAX2EDM6-F1
#
_entry.id   AF-A0AAX2EDM6-F1
#
_cell.length_a   1.000
_cell.length_b   1.000
_cell.length_c   1.000
_cell.angle_alpha   90.00
_cell.angle_beta   90.00
_cell.angle_gamma   90.00
#
_symmetry.space_group_name_H-M   'P 1'
#
loop_
_entity.id
_entity.type
_entity.pdbx_description
1 polymer ?
#
loop_
_entity_poly.entity_id
_entity_poly.type
_entity_poly.pdbx_seq_one_letter_code
_entity_poly.pdbx_strand_id
1 'polypeptide(L)'
;MTVLTKTESLDKVLAEMNMRSKKKRARKKFIKQAIQQLASENETAVAETPLVEKKAAYAYDKLPVGFMIKIGKQHFSEEAIFRFYYNQNHPQEYKNKELLTERFQTLVEAASGSTKTSLIEALDQQTSK
;
A
#
# COMPACT_ATOMS: atom_id res chain seq x y z
N MET A 1 -8.09 42.75 -4.77
CA MET A 1 -7.55 41.38 -4.81
C MET A 1 -7.96 40.68 -3.52
N THR A 2 -9.06 39.93 -3.52
CA THR A 2 -9.53 39.19 -2.34
C THR A 2 -8.73 37.91 -2.23
N VAL A 3 -7.80 37.88 -1.28
CA VAL A 3 -7.00 36.69 -0.96
C VAL A 3 -7.93 35.72 -0.23
N LEU A 4 -8.55 34.79 -0.96
CA LEU A 4 -9.37 33.73 -0.36
C LEU A 4 -8.46 32.91 0.57
N THR A 5 -8.71 33.02 1.87
CA THR A 5 -7.97 32.25 2.86
C THR A 5 -8.32 30.77 2.72
N LYS A 6 -7.36 29.86 2.97
CA LYS A 6 -7.54 28.38 2.85
C LYS A 6 -8.77 27.83 3.58
N THR A 7 -9.33 28.58 4.53
CA THR A 7 -10.55 28.26 5.27
C THR A 7 -11.82 28.50 4.46
N GLU A 8 -11.86 29.56 3.63
CA GLU A 8 -13.02 29.91 2.80
C GLU A 8 -13.24 28.89 1.66
N SER A 9 -12.16 28.32 1.12
CA SER A 9 -12.25 27.24 0.14
C SER A 9 -12.82 25.94 0.75
N LEU A 10 -12.49 25.65 2.01
CA LEU A 10 -12.97 24.45 2.69
C LEU A 10 -14.44 24.55 3.10
N ASP A 11 -14.89 25.74 3.54
CA ASP A 11 -16.29 25.95 3.90
C ASP A 11 -17.22 25.91 2.67
N LYS A 12 -16.73 26.33 1.48
CA LYS A 12 -17.45 26.17 0.20
C LYS A 12 -17.65 24.70 -0.16
N VAL A 13 -16.60 23.87 -0.08
CA VAL A 13 -16.67 22.42 -0.33
C VAL A 13 -17.63 21.74 0.67
N LEU A 14 -17.60 22.12 1.94
CA LEU A 14 -18.52 21.59 2.95
C LEU A 14 -19.98 21.99 2.70
N ALA A 15 -20.21 23.17 2.12
CA ALA A 15 -21.54 23.65 1.76
C ALA A 15 -22.10 22.91 0.53
N GLU A 16 -21.27 22.66 -0.50
CA GLU A 16 -21.64 21.83 -1.66
C GLU A 16 -22.02 20.40 -1.26
N MET A 17 -21.33 19.83 -0.26
CA MET A 17 -21.66 18.52 0.31
C MET A 17 -22.85 18.52 1.28
N ASN A 18 -23.59 19.64 1.38
CA ASN A 18 -24.78 19.82 2.22
C ASN A 18 -24.56 19.47 3.71
N MET A 19 -23.33 19.66 4.22
CA MET A 19 -22.95 19.20 5.55
C MET A 19 -23.25 20.25 6.63
N ARG A 20 -24.25 19.97 7.48
CA ARG A 20 -24.73 20.89 8.53
C ARG A 20 -23.90 20.88 9.83
N SER A 21 -22.93 19.97 9.98
CA SER A 21 -22.18 19.79 11.23
C SER A 21 -21.05 20.82 11.44
N LYS A 22 -21.12 21.58 12.53
CA LYS A 22 -20.08 22.57 12.89
C LYS A 22 -18.85 21.98 13.60
N LYS A 23 -18.87 20.67 13.93
CA LYS A 23 -17.78 20.03 14.68
C LYS A 23 -16.53 19.86 13.80
N LYS A 24 -15.41 20.50 14.20
CA LYS A 24 -14.09 20.45 13.50
C LYS A 24 -13.64 19.03 13.13
N ARG A 25 -13.83 18.06 14.03
CA ARG A 25 -13.42 16.67 13.81
C ARG A 25 -14.23 15.97 12.71
N ALA A 26 -15.53 16.26 12.62
CA ALA A 26 -16.39 15.72 11.56
C ALA A 26 -15.98 16.30 10.20
N ARG A 27 -15.82 17.62 10.11
CA ARG A 27 -15.36 18.32 8.90
C ARG A 27 -14.08 17.75 8.32
N LYS A 28 -13.06 17.57 9.17
CA LYS A 28 -11.78 16.97 8.75
C LYS A 28 -11.93 15.54 8.24
N LYS A 29 -12.79 14.74 8.88
CA LYS A 29 -13.04 13.36 8.45
C LYS A 29 -13.69 13.31 7.07
N PHE A 30 -14.66 14.18 6.80
CA PHE A 30 -15.35 14.23 5.52
C PHE A 30 -14.48 14.78 4.39
N ILE A 31 -13.74 15.87 4.62
CA ILE A 31 -12.79 16.38 3.63
C ILE A 31 -11.78 15.30 3.25
N LYS A 32 -11.29 14.54 4.24
CA LYS A 32 -10.39 13.40 3.99
C LYS A 32 -11.04 12.31 3.12
N GLN A 33 -12.32 12.01 3.36
CA GLN A 33 -13.06 11.04 2.54
C GLN A 33 -13.32 11.55 1.11
N ALA A 34 -13.69 12.82 0.95
CA ALA A 34 -13.92 13.42 -0.37
C ALA A 34 -12.65 13.47 -1.22
N ILE A 35 -11.51 13.84 -0.62
CA ILE A 35 -10.20 13.79 -1.30
C ILE A 35 -9.85 12.36 -1.72
N GLN A 36 -10.15 11.38 -0.86
CA GLN A 36 -9.88 9.97 -1.17
C GLN A 36 -10.75 9.44 -2.31
N GLN A 37 -12.02 9.86 -2.39
CA GLN A 37 -12.91 9.54 -3.51
C GLN A 37 -12.43 10.19 -4.82
N LEU A 38 -12.05 11.47 -4.79
CA LEU A 38 -11.50 12.16 -5.96
C LEU A 38 -10.16 11.57 -6.44
N ALA A 39 -9.32 11.09 -5.52
CA ALA A 39 -8.10 10.38 -5.88
C ALA A 39 -8.39 9.04 -6.57
N SER A 40 -9.51 8.38 -6.20
CA SER A 40 -9.92 7.10 -6.77
C SER A 40 -10.57 7.25 -8.14
N GLU A 41 -11.21 8.38 -8.44
CA GLU A 41 -11.84 8.67 -9.73
C GLU A 41 -10.85 9.12 -10.82
N ASN A 42 -9.61 9.50 -10.46
CA ASN A 42 -8.56 9.87 -11.42
C ASN A 42 -7.67 8.69 -11.86
N GLU A 43 -7.94 7.47 -11.39
CA GLU A 43 -7.19 6.26 -11.77
C GLU A 43 -7.83 5.47 -12.94
N THR A 44 -8.88 6.00 -13.58
CA THR A 44 -9.51 5.36 -14.76
C THR A 44 -9.04 5.95 -16.08
N ALA A 45 -7.72 5.97 -16.34
CA ALA A 45 -7.19 6.16 -17.70
C ALA A 45 -5.71 5.78 -17.85
N VAL A 46 -5.31 4.52 -17.61
CA VAL A 46 -4.07 4.00 -18.23
C VAL A 46 -4.25 2.55 -18.66
N ALA A 47 -4.55 2.42 -19.95
CA ALA A 47 -4.12 1.40 -20.90
C ALA A 47 -3.83 -0.03 -20.38
N GLU A 48 -4.72 -0.94 -20.77
CA GLU A 48 -4.37 -2.32 -21.07
C GLU A 48 -3.25 -2.37 -22.11
N THR A 49 -2.10 -2.97 -21.80
CA THR A 49 -1.15 -3.62 -22.73
C THR A 49 0.09 -4.12 -21.97
N PRO A 50 0.82 -5.11 -22.52
CA PRO A 50 0.63 -6.54 -22.33
C PRO A 50 1.52 -7.10 -21.21
N LEU A 51 1.16 -8.31 -20.79
CA LEU A 51 1.98 -9.26 -20.02
C LEU A 51 3.41 -9.35 -20.59
N VAL A 52 4.33 -8.58 -20.03
CA VAL A 52 5.75 -8.88 -20.14
C VAL A 52 6.13 -9.56 -18.85
N GLU A 53 6.38 -10.85 -18.94
CA GLU A 53 7.07 -11.64 -17.93
C GLU A 53 8.48 -11.09 -17.73
N LYS A 54 8.59 -9.91 -17.11
CA LYS A 54 9.84 -9.47 -16.52
C LYS A 54 10.03 -10.36 -15.30
N LYS A 55 10.84 -11.41 -15.46
CA LYS A 55 11.70 -11.91 -14.38
C LYS A 55 12.64 -10.78 -13.99
N ALA A 56 12.10 -9.71 -13.40
CA ALA A 56 12.90 -8.70 -12.77
C ALA A 56 13.50 -9.39 -11.55
N ALA A 57 14.79 -9.69 -11.61
CA ALA A 57 15.56 -10.08 -10.45
C ALA A 57 15.59 -8.86 -9.52
N TYR A 58 14.58 -8.73 -8.67
CA TYR A 58 14.54 -7.68 -7.67
C TYR A 58 15.65 -7.95 -6.65
N ALA A 59 16.32 -6.89 -6.20
CA ALA A 59 17.34 -7.01 -5.16
C ALA A 59 16.65 -7.17 -3.79
N TYR A 60 16.14 -8.37 -3.50
CA TYR A 60 15.38 -8.68 -2.28
C TYR A 60 16.13 -8.35 -0.99
N ASP A 61 17.46 -8.40 -1.00
CA ASP A 61 18.30 -8.05 0.16
C ASP A 61 18.20 -6.60 0.61
N LYS A 62 17.90 -5.69 -0.34
CA LYS A 62 17.77 -4.25 -0.09
C LYS A 62 16.36 -3.87 0.32
N LEU A 63 15.40 -4.78 0.24
CA LEU A 63 14.03 -4.46 0.60
C LEU A 63 13.87 -4.27 2.12
N PRO A 64 13.04 -3.28 2.53
CA PRO A 64 12.73 -3.12 3.93
C PRO A 64 12.04 -4.36 4.49
N VAL A 65 12.58 -4.91 5.59
CA VAL A 65 11.98 -6.05 6.31
C VAL A 65 10.50 -5.82 6.63
N GLY A 66 10.15 -4.61 7.06
CA GLY A 66 8.77 -4.24 7.35
C GLY A 66 7.84 -4.32 6.14
N PHE A 67 8.35 -4.04 4.94
CA PHE A 67 7.59 -4.19 3.70
C PHE A 67 7.34 -5.66 3.39
N MET A 68 8.39 -6.49 3.43
CA MET A 68 8.28 -7.94 3.18
C MET A 68 7.30 -8.60 4.15
N ILE A 69 7.32 -8.24 5.43
CA ILE A 69 6.36 -8.74 6.42
C ILE A 69 4.94 -8.28 6.12
N LYS A 70 4.76 -7.01 5.74
CA LYS A 70 3.42 -6.46 5.46
C LYS A 70 2.79 -7.14 4.25
N ILE A 71 3.53 -7.23 3.15
CA ILE A 71 3.10 -7.89 1.92
C ILE A 71 2.91 -9.39 2.15
N GLY A 72 3.86 -10.03 2.84
CA GLY A 72 3.75 -11.44 3.23
C GLY A 72 2.47 -11.72 4.01
N LYS A 73 2.11 -10.90 5.00
CA LYS A 73 0.84 -11.06 5.73
C LYS A 73 -0.41 -10.82 4.87
N GLN A 74 -0.31 -9.98 3.85
CA GLN A 74 -1.45 -9.64 2.98
C GLN A 74 -1.72 -10.72 1.93
N HIS A 75 -0.67 -11.34 1.38
CA HIS A 75 -0.79 -12.30 0.27
C HIS A 75 -0.49 -13.75 0.68
N PHE A 76 0.29 -13.96 1.74
CA PHE A 76 0.77 -15.26 2.22
C PHE A 76 0.57 -15.39 3.74
N SER A 77 -0.67 -15.26 4.18
CA SER A 77 -1.05 -15.34 5.60
C SER A 77 -0.83 -16.73 6.23
N GLU A 78 -0.70 -17.76 5.40
CA GLU A 78 -0.44 -19.14 5.79
C GLU A 78 1.00 -19.36 6.29
N GLU A 79 1.93 -18.51 5.86
CA GLU A 79 3.35 -18.67 6.16
C GLU A 79 3.71 -18.11 7.55
N ALA A 80 4.22 -19.01 8.40
CA ALA A 80 4.54 -18.75 9.79
C ALA A 80 5.59 -17.63 9.96
N ILE A 81 6.49 -17.50 8.99
CA ILE A 81 7.62 -16.58 9.00
C ILE A 81 7.16 -15.12 9.03
N PHE A 82 6.15 -14.76 8.23
CA PHE A 82 5.63 -13.40 8.23
C PHE A 82 4.88 -13.08 9.52
N ARG A 83 4.25 -14.08 10.14
CA ARG A 83 3.51 -13.91 11.40
C ARG A 83 4.45 -13.80 12.60
N PHE A 84 5.47 -14.63 12.65
CA PHE A 84 6.33 -14.83 13.82
C PHE A 84 7.71 -14.20 13.71
N TYR A 85 7.97 -13.38 12.69
CA TYR A 85 9.24 -12.67 12.53
C TYR A 85 9.72 -11.93 13.79
N TYR A 86 8.82 -11.38 14.60
CA TYR A 86 9.17 -10.72 15.87
C TYR A 86 8.82 -11.54 17.12
N ASN A 87 8.40 -12.78 16.95
CA ASN A 87 7.98 -13.65 18.04
C ASN A 87 9.17 -14.47 18.59
N GLN A 88 9.58 -14.18 19.81
CA GLN A 88 10.69 -14.88 20.47
C GLN A 88 10.40 -16.35 20.76
N ASN A 89 9.12 -16.75 20.83
CA ASN A 89 8.73 -18.13 21.07
C ASN A 89 8.98 -19.03 19.85
N HIS A 90 9.34 -18.44 18.72
CA HIS A 90 9.61 -19.10 17.44
C HIS A 90 11.06 -18.78 17.03
N PRO A 91 12.06 -19.48 17.61
CA PRO A 91 13.46 -19.12 17.45
C PRO A 91 13.99 -19.29 16.02
N GLN A 92 13.32 -20.10 15.17
CA GLN A 92 13.74 -20.29 13.78
C GLN A 92 13.39 -19.06 12.92
N GLU A 93 12.26 -18.42 13.20
CA GLU A 93 11.73 -17.27 12.46
C GLU A 93 12.04 -15.93 13.14
N TYR A 94 12.47 -15.94 14.42
CA TYR A 94 12.73 -14.73 15.19
C TYR A 94 13.88 -13.89 14.60
N LYS A 95 13.54 -12.74 14.04
CA LYS A 95 14.43 -11.75 13.42
C LYS A 95 15.36 -12.34 12.37
N ASN A 96 14.99 -13.48 11.77
CA ASN A 96 15.80 -14.13 10.76
C ASN A 96 15.54 -13.50 9.39
N LYS A 97 16.39 -12.53 9.01
CA LYS A 97 16.24 -11.79 7.76
C LYS A 97 16.46 -12.69 6.54
N GLU A 98 17.48 -13.54 6.56
CA GLU A 98 17.84 -14.40 5.42
C GLU A 98 16.68 -15.32 5.05
N LEU A 99 16.14 -16.02 6.05
CA LEU A 99 15.01 -16.92 5.89
C LEU A 99 13.75 -16.18 5.40
N LEU A 100 13.53 -14.95 5.86
CA LEU A 100 12.44 -14.10 5.37
C LEU A 100 12.65 -13.73 3.88
N THR A 101 13.86 -13.36 3.48
CA THR A 101 14.18 -12.99 2.09
C THR A 101 14.02 -14.16 1.14
N GLU A 102 14.61 -15.31 1.47
CA GLU A 102 14.52 -16.53 0.65
C GLU A 102 13.08 -16.99 0.45
N ARG A 103 12.31 -17.00 1.55
CA ARG A 103 10.91 -17.45 1.52
C ARG A 103 10.05 -16.47 0.78
N PHE A 104 10.26 -15.17 0.99
CA PHE A 104 9.58 -14.14 0.22
C PHE A 104 9.89 -14.27 -1.28
N GLN A 105 11.15 -14.42 -1.66
CA GLN A 105 11.54 -14.61 -3.06
C GLN A 105 10.87 -15.85 -3.66
N THR A 106 10.95 -16.99 -2.99
CA THR A 106 10.34 -18.26 -3.43
C THR A 106 8.83 -18.09 -3.65
N LEU A 107 8.15 -17.39 -2.75
CA LEU A 107 6.71 -17.15 -2.84
C LEU A 107 6.36 -16.15 -3.95
N VAL A 108 7.16 -15.12 -4.18
CA VAL A 108 6.97 -14.19 -5.31
C VAL A 108 7.19 -14.90 -6.65
N GLU A 109 8.18 -15.80 -6.72
CA GLU A 109 8.45 -16.60 -7.92
C GLU A 109 7.36 -17.65 -8.16
N ALA A 110 6.86 -18.30 -7.11
CA ALA A 110 5.77 -19.28 -7.17
C ALA A 110 4.39 -18.64 -7.36
N ALA A 111 4.22 -17.36 -7.01
CA ALA A 111 2.96 -16.66 -7.18
C ALA A 111 2.60 -16.55 -8.67
N SER A 112 1.36 -16.89 -9.00
CA SER A 112 0.80 -16.82 -10.35
C SER A 112 -0.53 -16.09 -10.36
N GLY A 113 -0.79 -15.30 -11.40
CA GLY A 113 -2.06 -14.60 -11.60
C GLY A 113 -2.17 -13.26 -10.87
N SER A 114 -3.34 -12.99 -10.29
CA SER A 114 -3.69 -11.68 -9.66
C SER A 114 -2.81 -11.30 -8.46
N THR A 115 -2.32 -12.29 -7.71
CA THR A 115 -1.39 -12.05 -6.59
C THR A 115 -0.03 -11.56 -7.10
N LYS A 116 0.46 -12.12 -8.20
CA LYS A 116 1.75 -11.72 -8.81
C LYS A 116 1.71 -10.28 -9.32
N THR A 117 0.62 -9.87 -9.98
CA THR A 117 0.48 -8.49 -10.47
C THR A 117 0.48 -7.48 -9.33
N SER A 118 -0.24 -7.76 -8.24
CA SER A 118 -0.24 -6.90 -7.05
C SER A 118 1.12 -6.85 -6.34
N LEU A 119 1.84 -7.98 -6.31
CA LEU A 119 3.19 -8.03 -5.74
C LEU A 119 4.20 -7.23 -6.56
N ILE A 120 4.15 -7.34 -7.89
CA ILE A 120 5.02 -6.58 -8.82
C ILE A 120 4.75 -5.08 -8.68
N GLU A 121 3.47 -4.67 -8.65
CA GLU A 121 3.10 -3.27 -8.45
C GLU A 121 3.60 -2.72 -7.11
N ALA A 122 3.44 -3.49 -6.02
CA ALA A 122 3.93 -3.10 -4.71
C ALA A 122 5.47 -3.01 -4.65
N LEU A 123 6.17 -3.88 -5.38
CA LEU A 123 7.63 -3.87 -5.53
C LEU A 123 8.09 -2.62 -6.27
N ASP A 124 7.47 -2.30 -7.41
CA ASP A 124 7.80 -1.13 -8.22
C ASP A 124 7.59 0.19 -7.45
N GLN A 125 6.55 0.27 -6.61
CA GLN A 125 6.31 1.43 -5.74
C GLN A 125 7.36 1.58 -4.63
N GLN A 126 7.97 0.50 -4.17
CA GLN A 126 9.06 0.56 -3.17
C GLN A 126 10.39 0.95 -3.80
N THR A 127 10.69 0.46 -5.00
CA THR A 127 11.96 0.74 -5.68
C THR A 127 11.98 2.10 -6.38
N SER A 128 10.82 2.70 -6.64
CA SER A 128 10.70 4.04 -7.25
C SER A 128 10.87 5.21 -6.26
N LYS A 129 11.12 4.93 -4.97
CA LYS A 129 11.40 5.93 -3.94
C LYS A 129 12.89 6.07 -3.67
#